data_AF-A0A9D2KMI4-F1
#
_entry.id   AF-A0A9D2KMI4-F1
#
_cell.length_a   1.000
_cell.length_b   1.000
_cell.length_c   1.000
_cell.angle_alpha   90.00
_cell.angle_beta   90.00
_cell.angle_gamma   90.00
#
_symmetry.space_group_name_H-M   'P 1'
#
loop_
_entity.id
_entity.type
_entity.pdbx_description
1 polymer ?
#
loop_
_entity_poly.entity_id
_entity_poly.type
_entity_poly.pdbx_seq_one_letter_code
_entity_poly.pdbx_strand_id
1 'polypeptide(L)'
;MIQITIFQDSEHKASGIELNGHAGYGEEGYDIVCAAVSALALNTVNSIEQFTDDVFTGEAAEDGGFLSFHLDGPISAGSRLLMDSLILGLTNIRDEYGAEYINIRFKEV
;
A
#
# COMPACT_ATOMS: atom_id res chain seq x y z
N MET A 1 5.78 3.57 -13.66
CA MET A 1 6.11 2.45 -12.75
C MET A 1 5.76 2.87 -11.34
N ILE A 2 4.92 2.07 -10.68
CA ILE A 2 4.49 2.23 -9.30
C ILE A 2 5.59 1.70 -8.37
N GLN A 3 5.95 2.49 -7.37
CA GLN A 3 6.91 2.10 -6.33
C GLN A 3 6.19 1.99 -4.99
N ILE A 4 6.30 0.81 -4.37
CA ILE A 4 5.68 0.51 -3.09
C ILE A 4 6.78 0.14 -2.08
N THR A 5 6.79 0.85 -0.96
CA THR A 5 7.60 0.53 0.21
C THR A 5 6.67 0.02 1.30
N ILE A 6 6.90 -1.20 1.77
CA ILE A 6 6.26 -1.75 2.97
C ILE A 6 7.21 -1.58 4.14
N PHE A 7 6.75 -0.91 5.19
CA PHE A 7 7.49 -0.78 6.45
C PHE A 7 7.09 -1.91 7.38
N GLN A 8 8.07 -2.60 7.96
CA GLN A 8 7.83 -3.75 8.82
C GLN A 8 8.88 -3.84 9.93
N ASP A 9 8.55 -4.55 11.02
CA ASP A 9 9.51 -4.85 12.07
C ASP A 9 10.41 -6.06 11.72
N SER A 10 11.35 -6.38 12.62
CA SER A 10 12.25 -7.54 12.50
C SER A 10 11.53 -8.91 12.47
N GLU A 11 10.24 -8.97 12.83
CA GLU A 11 9.40 -10.15 12.74
C GLU A 11 8.53 -10.17 11.46
N HIS A 12 8.82 -9.27 10.51
CA HIS A 12 8.10 -9.09 9.25
C HIS A 12 6.63 -8.67 9.40
N LYS A 13 6.28 -8.04 10.52
CA LYS A 13 4.94 -7.49 10.70
C LYS A 13 4.89 -6.08 10.15
N ALA A 14 4.02 -5.88 9.15
CA ALA A 14 3.87 -4.59 8.51
C ALA A 14 3.23 -3.55 9.42
N SER A 15 3.79 -2.34 9.38
CA SER A 15 3.34 -1.16 10.15
C SER A 15 3.01 0.03 9.26
N GLY A 16 3.30 -0.02 7.95
CA GLY A 16 2.96 1.06 7.05
C GLY A 16 3.25 0.76 5.59
N ILE A 17 2.79 1.66 4.73
CA ILE A 17 3.01 1.65 3.29
C ILE A 17 3.34 3.06 2.81
N GLU A 18 4.27 3.17 1.87
CA GLU A 18 4.50 4.36 1.05
C GLU A 18 4.39 3.96 -0.42
N LEU A 19 3.64 4.75 -1.17
CA LEU A 19 3.29 4.44 -2.53
C LEU A 19 3.48 5.68 -3.41
N ASN A 20 4.21 5.51 -4.51
CA ASN A 20 4.54 6.58 -5.45
C ASN A 20 4.21 6.14 -6.88
N GLY A 21 3.78 7.09 -7.72
CA GLY A 21 3.60 6.85 -9.16
C GLY A 21 2.31 6.12 -9.53
N HIS A 22 1.30 6.09 -8.65
CA HIS A 22 -0.04 5.56 -8.96
C HIS A 22 -0.96 6.57 -9.67
N ALA A 23 -0.50 7.81 -9.87
CA ALA A 23 -1.24 8.83 -10.62
C ALA A 23 -0.40 9.31 -11.80
N GLY A 24 -1.07 9.53 -12.93
CA GLY A 24 -0.47 9.87 -14.22
C GLY A 24 -0.90 8.91 -15.32
N TYR A 25 -0.97 9.41 -16.56
CA TYR A 25 -1.27 8.61 -17.74
C TYR A 25 -0.01 7.86 -18.20
N GLY A 26 -0.08 6.54 -18.24
CA GLY A 26 1.00 5.69 -18.78
C GLY A 26 0.66 5.12 -20.16
N GLU A 27 1.48 4.17 -20.63
CA GLU A 27 1.14 3.35 -21.81
C GLU A 27 -0.13 2.52 -21.56
N GLU A 28 -0.76 2.04 -22.63
CA GLU A 28 -1.99 1.24 -22.57
C GLU A 28 -1.85 0.08 -21.56
N GLY A 29 -2.78 -0.02 -20.60
CA GLY A 29 -2.74 -1.01 -19.51
C GLY A 29 -2.14 -0.50 -18.18
N TYR A 30 -1.31 0.54 -18.19
CA TYR A 30 -0.76 1.15 -16.96
C TYR A 30 -1.87 1.69 -16.04
N ASP A 31 -2.86 2.34 -16.64
CA ASP A 31 -3.98 2.95 -15.91
C ASP A 31 -4.82 1.91 -15.14
N ILE A 32 -4.89 0.66 -15.64
CA ILE A 32 -5.59 -0.45 -14.97
C ILE A 32 -4.84 -0.87 -13.70
N VAL A 33 -3.51 -0.99 -13.78
CA VAL A 33 -2.67 -1.35 -12.64
C VAL A 33 -2.72 -0.24 -11.58
N CYS A 34 -2.63 1.02 -11.99
CA CYS A 34 -2.80 2.17 -11.09
C CYS A 34 -4.15 2.12 -10.36
N ALA A 35 -5.25 1.94 -11.09
CA ALA A 35 -6.58 1.87 -10.49
C ALA A 35 -6.71 0.72 -9.48
N ALA A 36 -6.18 -0.46 -9.81
CA ALA A 36 -6.20 -1.62 -8.91
C ALA A 36 -5.39 -1.37 -7.63
N VAL A 37 -4.19 -0.81 -7.77
CA VAL A 37 -3.32 -0.46 -6.63
C VAL A 37 -3.97 0.60 -5.74
N SER A 38 -4.50 1.67 -6.33
CA SER A 38 -5.20 2.73 -5.60
C SER A 38 -6.41 2.21 -4.85
N ALA A 39 -7.22 1.35 -5.48
CA ALA A 39 -8.38 0.75 -4.85
C ALA A 39 -8.00 -0.09 -3.62
N LEU A 40 -6.96 -0.92 -3.71
CA LEU A 40 -6.50 -1.72 -2.58
C LEU A 40 -5.95 -0.85 -1.45
N ALA A 41 -5.08 0.11 -1.77
CA ALA A 41 -4.44 0.94 -0.76
C ALA A 41 -5.46 1.82 -0.02
N LEU A 42 -6.31 2.55 -0.76
CA LEU A 42 -7.34 3.41 -0.16
C LEU A 42 -8.37 2.61 0.63
N ASN A 43 -8.82 1.46 0.11
CA ASN A 43 -9.76 0.61 0.84
C ASN A 43 -9.14 0.09 2.15
N THR A 44 -7.84 -0.20 2.16
CA THR A 44 -7.16 -0.66 3.38
C THR A 44 -7.13 0.44 4.43
N VAL A 45 -6.76 1.68 4.05
CA VAL A 45 -6.78 2.84 4.95
C VAL A 45 -8.18 3.05 5.53
N ASN A 46 -9.20 3.10 4.66
CA ASN A 46 -10.59 3.27 5.08
C ASN A 46 -11.08 2.13 5.98
N SER A 47 -10.65 0.89 5.71
CA SER A 47 -11.03 -0.28 6.51
C SER A 47 -10.40 -0.25 7.89
N ILE A 48 -9.16 0.21 8.01
CA ILE A 48 -8.50 0.40 9.30
C ILE A 48 -9.24 1.48 10.10
N GLU A 49 -9.53 2.62 9.48
CA GLU A 49 -10.28 3.71 10.12
C GLU A 49 -11.70 3.29 10.56
N GLN A 50 -12.40 2.52 9.74
CA GLN A 50 -13.80 2.19 9.98
C GLN A 50 -14.00 0.98 10.89
N PHE A 51 -13.09 0.00 10.86
CA PHE A 51 -13.29 -1.32 11.47
C PHE A 51 -12.29 -1.64 12.59
N THR A 52 -11.40 -0.72 12.94
CA THR A 52 -10.44 -0.89 14.04
C THR A 52 -10.36 0.39 14.89
N ASP A 53 -9.79 0.26 16.09
CA ASP A 53 -9.50 1.41 16.98
C ASP A 53 -8.03 1.88 16.84
N ASP A 54 -7.29 1.37 15.85
CA ASP A 54 -5.88 1.70 15.68
C ASP A 54 -5.71 3.12 15.13
N VAL A 55 -4.75 3.83 15.70
CA VAL A 55 -4.38 5.19 15.26
C VAL A 55 -3.35 5.08 14.15
N PHE A 56 -3.46 5.96 13.17
CA PHE A 56 -2.50 6.05 12.09
C PHE A 56 -2.25 7.50 11.69
N THR A 57 -1.13 7.70 11.03
CA THR A 57 -0.76 8.91 10.32
C THR A 57 -0.66 8.61 8.83
N GLY A 58 -1.07 9.56 7.99
CA GLY A 58 -0.99 9.40 6.55
C GLY A 58 -0.93 10.73 5.83
N GLU A 59 -0.39 10.69 4.62
CA GLU A 59 -0.28 11.82 3.72
C GLU A 59 -0.65 11.36 2.30
N ALA A 60 -1.38 12.20 1.58
CA ALA A 60 -1.68 11.96 0.17
C ALA A 60 -1.42 13.24 -0.61
N ALA A 61 -0.79 13.10 -1.78
CA ALA A 61 -0.63 14.19 -2.73
C ALA A 61 -1.01 13.71 -4.13
N GLU A 62 -1.87 14.48 -4.80
CA GLU A 62 -2.35 14.15 -6.15
C GLU A 62 -1.24 14.32 -7.20
N ASP A 63 -0.29 15.23 -6.97
CA ASP A 63 0.82 15.49 -7.89
C ASP A 63 1.83 14.32 -7.85
N GLY A 64 1.83 13.50 -8.91
CA GLY A 64 2.70 12.32 -9.03
C GLY A 64 2.19 11.05 -8.32
N GLY A 65 1.00 11.10 -7.70
CA GLY A 65 0.36 9.95 -7.07
C GLY A 65 1.15 9.44 -5.89
N PHE A 66 1.15 10.22 -4.82
CA PHE A 66 1.77 9.88 -3.55
C PHE A 66 0.70 9.50 -2.52
N LEU A 67 0.93 8.40 -1.82
CA LEU A 67 0.17 7.98 -0.65
C LEU A 67 1.13 7.37 0.36
N SER A 68 1.13 7.86 1.60
CA SER A 68 1.81 7.22 2.72
C SER A 68 0.84 7.00 3.87
N PHE A 69 1.05 5.90 4.59
CA PHE A 69 0.24 5.51 5.73
C PHE A 69 1.10 4.72 6.72
N HIS A 70 1.02 5.05 8.00
CA HIS A 70 1.72 4.39 9.09
C HIS A 70 0.82 4.22 10.30
N LEU A 71 0.78 3.01 10.84
CA LEU A 71 0.12 2.69 12.09
C LEU A 71 1.00 3.14 13.26
N ASP A 72 0.37 3.81 14.22
CA ASP A 72 1.03 4.36 15.40
C ASP A 72 0.78 3.49 16.64
N GLY A 73 1.84 3.22 17.40
CA GLY A 73 1.74 2.45 18.63
C GLY A 73 1.44 0.96 18.42
N PRO A 74 0.80 0.28 19.39
CA PRO A 74 0.50 -1.15 19.29
C PRO A 74 -0.54 -1.45 18.21
N ILE A 75 -0.15 -2.24 17.19
CA ILE A 75 -1.03 -2.61 16.09
C ILE A 75 -1.93 -3.80 16.47
N SER A 76 -3.25 -3.63 16.34
CA SER A 76 -4.24 -4.67 16.59
C SER A 76 -4.14 -5.84 15.59
N ALA A 77 -4.77 -6.97 15.93
CA ALA A 77 -4.88 -8.11 15.01
C ALA A 77 -5.70 -7.77 13.75
N GLY A 78 -6.66 -6.84 13.85
CA GLY A 78 -7.49 -6.39 12.73
C GLY A 78 -6.67 -5.66 11.68
N SER A 79 -5.91 -4.64 12.09
CA SER A 79 -5.04 -3.89 11.18
C SER A 79 -3.93 -4.75 10.60
N ARG A 80 -3.36 -5.69 11.38
CA ARG A 80 -2.39 -6.66 10.86
C ARG A 80 -2.98 -7.48 9.72
N LEU A 81 -4.18 -8.05 9.90
CA LEU A 81 -4.84 -8.81 8.85
C LEU A 81 -5.11 -7.95 7.60
N LEU A 82 -5.55 -6.70 7.78
CA LEU A 82 -5.80 -5.78 6.67
C LEU A 82 -4.49 -5.44 5.92
N MET A 83 -3.39 -5.22 6.63
CA MET A 83 -2.07 -4.99 6.04
C MET A 83 -1.56 -6.23 5.30
N ASP A 84 -1.70 -7.43 5.88
CA ASP A 84 -1.33 -8.68 5.23
C ASP A 84 -2.16 -8.91 3.95
N SER A 85 -3.46 -8.60 4.00
CA SER A 85 -4.35 -8.65 2.84
C SER A 85 -3.96 -7.65 1.74
N LEU A 86 -3.55 -6.44 2.12
CA LEU A 86 -3.04 -5.43 1.18
C LEU A 86 -1.77 -5.94 0.48
N ILE A 87 -0.80 -6.43 1.24
CA ILE A 87 0.48 -6.93 0.72
C ILE A 87 0.24 -8.12 -0.22
N LEU A 88 -0.66 -9.04 0.14
CA LEU A 88 -1.08 -10.14 -0.73
C LEU A 88 -1.64 -9.62 -2.05
N GLY A 89 -2.59 -8.68 -2.00
CA GLY A 89 -3.21 -8.11 -3.19
C GLY A 89 -2.21 -7.42 -4.12
N LEU A 90 -1.32 -6.59 -3.56
CA LEU A 90 -0.27 -5.90 -4.32
C LEU A 90 0.73 -6.88 -4.93
N THR A 91 1.10 -7.93 -4.18
CA THR A 91 2.00 -8.97 -4.67
C THR A 91 1.36 -9.73 -5.84
N ASN A 92 0.09 -10.09 -5.74
CA ASN A 92 -0.63 -10.75 -6.84
C ASN A 92 -0.71 -9.85 -8.10
N ILE A 93 -0.93 -8.55 -7.94
CA ILE A 93 -0.90 -7.60 -9.07
C ILE A 93 0.50 -7.58 -9.71
N ARG A 94 1.57 -7.53 -8.90
CA ARG A 94 2.94 -7.58 -9.43
C ARG A 94 3.21 -8.89 -10.18
N ASP A 95 2.80 -10.01 -9.62
CA ASP A 95 3.09 -11.32 -10.19
C ASP A 95 2.31 -11.56 -11.50
N GLU A 96 1.11 -10.96 -11.66
CA GLU A 96 0.31 -11.03 -12.88
C GLU A 96 0.79 -10.06 -13.97
N TYR A 97 1.08 -8.80 -13.61
CA TYR A 97 1.39 -7.75 -14.58
C TYR A 97 2.88 -7.54 -14.84
N GLY A 98 3.75 -7.91 -13.90
CA GLY A 98 5.20 -7.79 -14.03
C GLY A 98 5.84 -6.62 -13.26
N ALA A 99 7.14 -6.76 -13.01
CA ALA A 99 7.94 -5.81 -12.24
C ALA A 99 8.21 -4.49 -12.98
N GLU A 100 7.94 -4.43 -14.29
CA GLU A 100 7.99 -3.22 -15.10
C GLU A 100 6.88 -2.21 -14.73
N TYR A 101 5.76 -2.70 -14.18
CA TYR A 101 4.63 -1.87 -13.76
C TYR A 101 4.69 -1.51 -12.29
N ILE A 102 5.00 -2.47 -11.43
CA ILE A 102 4.93 -2.35 -9.97
C ILE A 102 6.16 -2.98 -9.33
N ASN A 103 6.84 -2.21 -8.47
CA ASN A 103 7.95 -2.70 -7.67
C ASN A 103 7.60 -2.58 -6.18
N ILE A 104 7.84 -3.66 -5.44
CA ILE A 104 7.53 -3.77 -4.01
C ILE A 104 8.83 -4.04 -3.27
N ARG A 105 9.18 -3.17 -2.33
CA ARG A 105 10.32 -3.33 -1.43
C ARG A 105 9.87 -3.33 0.02
N PHE A 106 10.61 -4.03 0.85
CA PHE A 106 10.39 -4.08 2.29
C PHE A 106 11.51 -3.30 3.00
N LYS A 107 11.13 -2.49 3.97
CA LYS A 107 12.05 -1.68 4.79
C LYS A 107 11.81 -1.99 6.26
N GLU A 108 12.85 -2.43 6.94
CA GLU A 108 12.85 -2.63 8.38
C GLU A 108 12.88 -1.27 9.11
N VAL A 109 12.03 -1.11 10.14
CA VAL A 109 11.90 0.12 10.95
C VAL A 109 11.86 -0.16 12.45
#